data_AF-A0A519ET17-F1
#
_entry.id   AF-A0A519ET17-F1
#
_cell.length_a   1.000
_cell.length_b   1.000
_cell.length_c   1.000
_cell.angle_alpha   90.00
_cell.angle_beta   90.00
_cell.angle_gamma   90.00
#
_symmetry.space_group_name_H-M   'P 1'
#
loop_
_entity.id
_entity.type
_entity.pdbx_description
1 polymer ?
#
loop_
_entity_poly.entity_id
_entity_poly.type
_entity_poly.pdbx_seq_one_letter_code
_entity_poly.pdbx_strand_id
1 'polypeptide(L)'
;MQQRRAAPGKPNPVADAASKAIGNLRADDDMLAVLNAQASLNPMAIEKLDVPTARQQPTVADGVNVVLRQQGRSTRLEDLVLGVSSMDTMIDGAAGKLPARVYTPTGAGPFPVVVYFHGGG
;
A
#
# COMPACT_ATOMS: atom_id res chain seq x y z
N MET A 1 10.54 17.81 35.63
CA MET A 1 9.83 16.83 34.78
C MET A 1 10.02 17.24 33.32
N GLN A 2 10.99 16.66 32.62
CA GLN A 2 11.19 16.93 31.19
C GLN A 2 10.19 16.09 30.40
N GLN A 3 9.22 16.75 29.77
CA GLN A 3 8.36 16.11 28.78
C GLN A 3 9.25 15.62 27.63
N ARG A 4 9.32 14.30 27.45
CA ARG A 4 9.95 13.69 26.28
C ARG A 4 9.19 14.17 25.05
N ARG A 5 9.76 15.14 24.32
CA ARG A 5 9.27 15.50 22.98
C ARG A 5 9.32 14.24 22.12
N ALA A 6 8.18 13.89 21.51
CA ALA A 6 8.14 12.80 20.55
C ALA A 6 9.19 13.03 19.45
N ALA A 7 9.92 11.99 19.05
CA ALA A 7 10.85 12.06 17.93
C ALA A 7 10.10 12.54 16.67
N PRO A 8 10.74 13.37 15.81
CA PRO A 8 10.09 13.90 14.60
C PRO A 8 9.52 12.76 13.76
N GLY A 9 8.27 12.89 13.32
CA GLY A 9 7.58 11.92 12.47
C GLY A 9 6.73 10.87 13.18
N LYS A 10 6.79 10.69 14.51
CA LYS A 10 5.94 9.69 15.18
C LYS A 10 4.44 10.06 15.18
N PRO A 11 3.53 9.08 15.03
CA PRO A 11 2.10 9.28 15.24
C PRO A 11 1.80 9.87 16.63
N ASN A 12 0.70 10.64 16.73
CA ASN A 12 0.23 11.09 18.03
C ASN A 12 -0.26 9.86 18.83
N PRO A 13 0.24 9.62 20.06
CA PRO A 13 -0.03 8.39 20.79
C PRO A 13 -1.52 8.22 21.17
N VAL A 14 -2.26 9.31 21.40
CA VAL A 14 -3.70 9.24 21.74
C VAL A 14 -4.51 8.90 20.50
N ALA A 15 -4.22 9.57 19.38
CA ALA A 15 -4.88 9.27 18.11
C ALA A 15 -4.56 7.84 17.64
N ASP A 16 -3.31 7.40 17.77
CA ASP A 16 -2.89 6.05 17.41
C ASP A 16 -3.60 4.98 18.25
N ALA A 17 -3.70 5.18 19.57
CA ALA A 17 -4.44 4.27 20.45
C ALA A 17 -5.93 4.19 20.09
N ALA A 18 -6.57 5.33 19.80
CA ALA A 18 -7.96 5.36 19.37
C ALA A 18 -8.15 4.65 18.02
N SER A 19 -7.28 4.89 17.04
CA SER A 19 -7.30 4.21 15.74
C SER A 19 -7.14 2.70 15.87
N LYS A 20 -6.23 2.22 16.74
CA LYS A 20 -6.07 0.79 17.02
C LYS A 20 -7.32 0.18 17.63
N ALA A 21 -7.94 0.85 18.60
CA ALA A 21 -9.18 0.37 19.21
C ALA A 21 -10.32 0.27 18.17
N ILE A 22 -10.46 1.29 17.31
CA ILE A 22 -11.46 1.29 16.23
C ILE A 22 -11.16 0.20 15.20
N GLY A 23 -9.89 0.01 14.84
CA GLY A 23 -9.44 -1.04 13.93
C GLY A 23 -9.83 -2.43 14.45
N ASN A 24 -9.52 -2.73 15.70
CA ASN A 24 -9.89 -3.99 16.35
C ASN A 24 -11.40 -4.24 16.41
N LEU A 25 -12.21 -3.17 16.46
CA LEU A 25 -13.67 -3.27 16.53
C LEU A 25 -14.34 -3.44 15.17
N ARG A 26 -13.71 -2.96 14.09
CA ARG A 26 -14.36 -2.82 12.77
C ARG A 26 -13.73 -3.64 11.65
N ALA A 27 -12.43 -3.92 11.72
CA ALA A 27 -11.76 -4.74 10.73
C ALA A 27 -12.15 -6.20 10.91
N ASP A 28 -12.33 -6.92 9.81
CA ASP A 28 -12.29 -8.38 9.84
C ASP A 28 -10.88 -8.88 10.21
N ASP A 29 -10.77 -10.17 10.52
CA ASP A 29 -9.53 -10.78 11.03
C ASP A 29 -8.37 -10.64 10.04
N ASP A 30 -8.63 -10.77 8.74
CA ASP A 30 -7.61 -10.67 7.69
C ASP A 30 -7.08 -9.23 7.59
N MET A 31 -7.96 -8.24 7.56
CA MET A 31 -7.57 -6.84 7.54
C MET A 31 -6.87 -6.44 8.84
N LEU A 32 -7.31 -6.96 9.99
CA LEU A 32 -6.66 -6.71 11.27
C LEU A 32 -5.21 -7.25 11.28
N ALA A 33 -4.97 -8.42 10.70
CA ALA A 33 -3.62 -8.97 10.54
C ALA A 33 -2.74 -8.05 9.68
N VAL A 34 -3.26 -7.53 8.57
CA VAL A 34 -2.53 -6.59 7.70
C VAL A 34 -2.24 -5.27 8.42
N LEU A 35 -3.19 -4.70 9.17
CA LEU A 35 -2.98 -3.47 9.95
C LEU A 35 -1.91 -3.64 11.02
N ASN A 36 -1.93 -4.76 11.74
CA ASN A 36 -0.91 -5.07 12.75
C ASN A 36 0.47 -5.28 12.11
N ALA A 37 0.52 -5.98 10.97
CA ALA A 37 1.74 -6.19 10.21
C ALA A 37 2.32 -4.86 9.70
N GLN A 38 1.50 -3.96 9.16
CA GLN A 38 1.95 -2.62 8.74
C GLN A 38 2.42 -1.79 9.93
N ALA A 39 1.72 -1.82 11.06
CA ALA A 39 2.13 -1.11 12.28
C ALA A 39 3.49 -1.60 12.79
N SER A 40 3.80 -2.89 12.62
CA SER A 40 5.11 -3.47 12.98
C SER A 40 6.29 -2.90 12.19
N LEU A 41 6.02 -2.32 11.00
CA LEU A 41 7.01 -1.64 10.17
C LEU A 41 7.32 -0.21 10.68
N ASN A 42 6.67 0.22 11.77
CA ASN A 42 6.84 1.52 12.41
C ASN A 42 6.71 2.71 11.43
N PRO A 43 5.62 2.80 10.64
CA PRO A 43 5.42 3.91 9.74
C PRO A 43 5.36 5.24 10.51
N MET A 44 5.94 6.28 9.92
CA MET A 44 5.77 7.64 10.43
C MET A 44 4.39 8.19 10.04
N ALA A 45 3.95 9.20 10.78
CA ALA A 45 2.75 9.96 10.48
C ALA A 45 2.93 10.75 9.17
N ILE A 46 2.30 10.28 8.10
CA ILE A 46 2.52 10.75 6.72
C ILE A 46 2.23 12.24 6.54
N GLU A 47 1.26 12.77 7.30
CA GLU A 47 0.84 14.18 7.28
C GLU A 47 1.90 15.13 7.88
N LYS A 48 2.93 14.58 8.53
CA LYS A 48 4.04 15.34 9.13
C LYS A 48 5.31 15.30 8.30
N LEU A 49 5.29 14.60 7.16
CA LEU A 49 6.46 14.37 6.31
C LEU A 49 6.42 15.29 5.10
N ASP A 50 7.59 15.57 4.54
CA ASP A 50 7.68 16.11 3.19
C ASP A 50 7.36 15.02 2.15
N VAL A 51 7.05 15.45 0.92
CA VAL A 51 6.63 14.55 -0.16
C VAL A 51 7.65 13.43 -0.43
N PRO A 52 8.97 13.70 -0.54
CA PRO A 52 9.94 12.64 -0.76
C PRO A 52 9.96 11.61 0.38
N THR A 53 9.92 12.04 1.65
CA THR A 53 9.96 11.11 2.79
C THR A 53 8.66 10.33 2.95
N ALA A 54 7.51 10.97 2.67
CA ALA A 54 6.20 10.31 2.65
C ALA A 54 6.15 9.16 1.64
N ARG A 55 6.69 9.37 0.43
CA ARG A 55 6.73 8.35 -0.64
C ARG A 55 7.63 7.15 -0.32
N GLN A 56 8.50 7.25 0.68
CA GLN A 56 9.37 6.17 1.13
C GLN A 56 8.81 5.44 2.37
N GLN A 57 7.66 5.85 2.91
CA GLN A 57 7.06 5.16 4.05
C GLN A 57 6.51 3.79 3.67
N PRO A 58 6.49 2.83 4.61
CA PRO A 58 5.82 1.55 4.42
C PRO A 58 4.34 1.72 4.03
N THR A 59 3.94 1.00 3.00
CA THR A 59 2.58 0.97 2.47
C THR A 59 1.78 -0.19 3.04
N VAL A 60 0.47 -0.25 2.75
CA VAL A 60 -0.36 -1.41 3.08
C VAL A 60 0.16 -2.67 2.38
N ALA A 61 0.69 -2.55 1.16
CA ALA A 61 1.27 -3.67 0.42
C ALA A 61 2.48 -4.29 1.18
N ASP A 62 3.26 -3.47 1.89
CA ASP A 62 4.34 -3.96 2.74
C ASP A 62 3.79 -4.75 3.94
N GLY A 63 2.67 -4.31 4.53
CA GLY A 63 1.94 -5.06 5.56
C GLY A 63 1.45 -6.42 5.05
N VAL A 64 0.87 -6.47 3.85
CA VAL A 64 0.47 -7.73 3.18
C VAL A 64 1.67 -8.65 2.99
N ASN A 65 2.80 -8.10 2.53
CA ASN A 65 4.03 -8.88 2.34
C ASN A 65 4.57 -9.46 3.64
N VAL A 66 4.41 -8.78 4.78
CA VAL A 66 4.76 -9.31 6.10
C VAL A 66 3.84 -10.49 6.46
N VAL A 67 2.52 -10.34 6.28
CA VAL A 67 1.55 -11.42 6.56
C VAL A 67 1.83 -12.66 5.70
N LEU A 68 2.05 -12.48 4.40
CA LEU A 68 2.35 -13.60 3.48
C LEU A 68 3.62 -14.34 3.89
N ARG A 69 4.68 -13.63 4.30
CA ARG A 69 5.92 -14.26 4.80
C ARG A 69 5.69 -15.03 6.09
N GLN A 70 4.91 -14.50 7.03
CA GLN A 70 4.55 -15.20 8.26
C GLN A 70 3.77 -16.50 7.99
N GLN A 71 2.98 -16.52 6.93
CA GLN A 71 2.25 -17.69 6.46
C GLN A 71 3.11 -18.66 5.62
N GLY A 72 4.40 -18.36 5.39
CA GLY A 72 5.26 -19.16 4.51
C GLY A 72 4.87 -19.13 3.03
N ARG A 73 4.15 -18.09 2.60
CA ARG A 73 3.68 -17.90 1.22
C ARG A 73 4.61 -16.96 0.43
N SER A 74 4.57 -17.09 -0.90
CA SER A 74 5.30 -16.17 -1.78
C SER A 74 4.74 -14.75 -1.71
N THR A 75 5.62 -13.76 -1.81
CA THR A 75 5.27 -12.34 -2.01
C THR A 75 5.52 -11.88 -3.45
N ARG A 76 5.89 -12.81 -4.35
CA ARG A 76 6.16 -12.48 -5.74
C ARG A 76 4.85 -12.37 -6.50
N LEU A 77 4.68 -11.31 -7.27
CA LEU A 77 3.42 -11.05 -7.97
C LEU A 77 3.10 -12.17 -8.97
N GLU A 78 4.13 -12.68 -9.66
CA GLU A 78 4.01 -13.79 -10.61
C GLU A 78 3.44 -15.07 -9.98
N ASP A 79 3.69 -15.31 -8.70
CA ASP A 79 3.18 -16.49 -7.97
C ASP A 79 1.75 -16.27 -7.45
N LEU A 80 1.34 -15.00 -7.31
CA LEU A 80 0.06 -14.61 -6.72
C LEU A 80 -1.02 -14.33 -7.78
N VAL A 81 -0.63 -13.87 -8.96
CA VAL A 81 -1.53 -13.48 -10.05
C VAL A 81 -1.15 -14.24 -11.32
N LEU A 82 -1.62 -15.48 -11.40
CA LEU A 82 -1.38 -16.34 -12.57
C LEU A 82 -2.20 -15.86 -13.77
N GLY A 83 -1.62 -16.01 -14.96
CA GLY A 83 -2.33 -15.75 -16.23
C GLY A 83 -2.52 -14.27 -16.56
N VAL A 84 -1.71 -13.38 -15.99
CA VAL A 84 -1.68 -11.95 -16.34
C VAL A 84 -0.27 -11.56 -16.75
N SER A 85 -0.11 -10.94 -17.92
CA SER A 85 1.14 -10.27 -18.30
C SER A 85 1.01 -8.77 -18.05
N SER A 86 2.14 -8.09 -17.84
CA SER A 86 2.16 -6.63 -17.75
C SER A 86 3.23 -6.01 -18.64
N MET A 87 2.96 -4.82 -19.15
CA MET A 87 3.92 -4.03 -19.91
C MET A 87 3.81 -2.55 -19.56
N ASP A 88 4.95 -1.87 -19.51
CA ASP A 88 5.01 -0.41 -19.49
C ASP A 88 4.91 0.16 -20.89
N THR A 89 4.19 1.26 -21.02
CA THR A 89 4.06 1.99 -22.28
C THR A 89 3.85 3.48 -22.03
N MET A 90 3.99 4.28 -23.10
CA MET A 90 3.66 5.69 -23.10
C MET A 90 2.44 5.92 -23.99
N ILE A 91 1.39 6.51 -23.44
CA ILE A 91 0.16 6.85 -24.20
C ILE A 91 0.11 8.35 -24.49
N ASP A 92 -0.54 8.73 -25.59
CA ASP A 92 -0.79 10.14 -25.88
C ASP A 92 -1.86 10.70 -24.94
N GLY A 93 -1.50 11.71 -24.17
CA GLY A 93 -2.40 12.52 -23.35
C GLY A 93 -2.53 13.95 -23.88
N ALA A 94 -3.52 14.68 -23.38
CA ALA A 94 -3.83 16.04 -23.85
C ALA A 94 -2.65 17.04 -23.70
N ALA A 95 -1.79 16.84 -22.69
CA ALA A 95 -0.64 17.69 -22.42
C ALA A 95 0.71 17.04 -22.78
N GLY A 96 0.70 15.88 -23.46
CA GLY A 96 1.89 15.11 -23.79
C GLY A 96 1.79 13.64 -23.39
N LYS A 97 2.91 12.92 -23.50
CA LYS A 97 2.97 11.49 -23.22
C LYS A 97 2.78 11.19 -21.73
N LEU A 98 1.94 10.21 -21.41
CA LEU A 98 1.69 9.72 -20.05
C LEU A 98 2.24 8.30 -19.90
N PRO A 99 2.97 7.97 -18.81
CA PRO A 99 3.32 6.60 -18.51
C PRO A 99 2.07 5.81 -18.13
N ALA A 100 1.97 4.60 -18.65
CA ALA A 100 0.90 3.66 -18.34
C ALA A 100 1.47 2.25 -18.19
N ARG A 101 0.84 1.45 -17.32
CA ARG A 101 1.06 0.02 -17.25
C ARG A 101 -0.21 -0.72 -17.67
N VAL A 102 -0.07 -1.59 -18.66
CA VAL A 102 -1.17 -2.42 -19.17
C VAL A 102 -1.05 -3.81 -18.56
N TYR A 103 -2.14 -4.30 -17.96
CA TYR A 103 -2.26 -5.67 -17.47
C TYR A 103 -3.20 -6.43 -18.40
N THR A 104 -2.73 -7.53 -19.00
CA THR A 104 -3.47 -8.30 -20.00
C THR A 104 -3.66 -9.73 -19.51
N PRO A 105 -4.91 -10.23 -19.39
CA PRO A 105 -5.15 -11.62 -19.05
C PRO A 105 -4.80 -12.55 -20.21
N THR A 106 -4.53 -13.82 -19.92
CA THR A 106 -4.40 -14.87 -20.95
C THR A 106 -5.74 -15.15 -21.63
N GLY A 107 -5.68 -15.61 -22.89
CA GLY A 107 -6.85 -15.99 -23.68
C GLY A 107 -6.97 -15.23 -24.99
N ALA A 108 -7.98 -15.59 -25.78
CA ALA A 108 -8.31 -14.89 -27.02
C ALA A 108 -9.28 -13.73 -26.73
N GLY A 109 -8.92 -12.54 -27.20
CA GLY A 109 -9.77 -11.34 -27.11
C GLY A 109 -10.91 -11.30 -28.15
N PRO A 110 -11.59 -10.16 -28.29
CA PRO A 110 -11.30 -8.87 -27.65
C PRO A 110 -11.68 -8.85 -26.16
N PHE A 111 -10.88 -8.17 -25.33
CA PHE A 111 -11.17 -7.97 -23.91
C PHE A 111 -11.82 -6.60 -23.66
N PRO A 112 -12.73 -6.47 -22.67
CA PRO A 112 -13.10 -5.16 -22.15
C PRO A 112 -11.90 -4.50 -21.46
N VAL A 113 -11.87 -3.17 -21.45
CA VAL A 113 -10.79 -2.39 -20.82
C VAL A 113 -11.33 -1.63 -19.61
N VAL A 114 -10.57 -1.68 -18.51
CA VAL A 114 -10.74 -0.82 -17.34
C VAL A 114 -9.55 0.12 -17.28
N VAL A 115 -9.82 1.44 -17.26
CA VAL A 115 -8.79 2.45 -17.00
C VAL A 115 -8.76 2.71 -15.51
N TYR A 116 -7.61 2.49 -14.88
CA TYR A 116 -7.42 2.67 -13.44
C TYR A 116 -6.39 3.77 -13.17
N PHE A 117 -6.77 4.71 -12.31
CA PHE A 117 -5.87 5.73 -11.76
C PHE A 117 -5.62 5.39 -10.29
N HIS A 118 -4.35 5.22 -9.91
CA HIS A 118 -4.01 4.86 -8.54
C HIS A 118 -4.26 6.03 -7.58
N GLY A 119 -4.63 5.72 -6.33
CA GLY A 119 -4.67 6.69 -5.25
C GLY A 119 -3.28 7.11 -4.78
N GLY A 120 -3.20 7.84 -3.66
CA GLY A 120 -1.92 8.24 -3.06
C GLY A 120 -1.88 9.67 -2.53
N GLY A 121 -2.91 10.47 -2.82
CA GLY A 121 -2.99 11.87 -2.41
C GLY A 121 -2.10 12.74 -3.28
#